data_AF-A0A951NBP3-F1
#
_entry.id   AF-A0A951NBP3-F1
#
_cell.length_a   1.000
_cell.length_b   1.000
_cell.length_c   1.000
_cell.angle_alpha   90.00
_cell.angle_beta   90.00
_cell.angle_gamma   90.00
#
_symmetry.space_group_name_H-M   'P 1'
#
loop_
_entity.id
_entity.type
_entity.pdbx_description
1 polymer ?
#
loop_
_entity_poly.entity_id
_entity_poly.type
_entity_poly.pdbx_seq_one_letter_code
_entity_poly.pdbx_strand_id
1 'polypeptide(L)'
;MRLRELDAKVVPGAAGRLRRTLDGARWPGLLDPSESSRLRRLDERFLSLGPLSLLRGFPQLGYLLIGAVFLSGTAVIFVRGGPDGRPGSAQGQAAAGGLPLALGPVVDSSIDDHFAAARERAIAATSDEPDGRFLALLSLSRPVAPAEAEQLATQNGLIVRRVYLRAPVTAGLAEVVPVDVPGDLLPGLTAVFEQTAARKVEEQREFASLASSIEPTSTADAEFRAAYEADAQAAGEEAAAYRTPCACLFALVVGGEAAGLIELAALPPVRGVELARRGAELTALDILPLFPELTGVVPAPAPAPRGS
;
A
#
# COMPACT_ATOMS: atom_id res chain seq x y z
N MET A 1 12.48 -33.87 10.89
CA MET A 1 13.73 -33.29 10.34
C MET A 1 13.85 -31.88 10.89
N ARG A 2 14.91 -31.57 11.66
CA ARG A 2 14.98 -30.33 12.47
C ARG A 2 15.63 -29.19 11.67
N LEU A 3 15.10 -27.96 11.79
CA LEU A 3 15.57 -26.74 11.11
C LEU A 3 17.08 -26.49 11.21
N ARG A 4 17.74 -26.94 12.29
CA ARG A 4 19.19 -26.81 12.48
C ARG A 4 20.04 -27.61 11.48
N GLU A 5 19.51 -28.69 10.90
CA GLU A 5 20.25 -29.47 9.89
C GLU A 5 20.19 -28.85 8.49
N LEU A 6 19.18 -28.00 8.23
CA LEU A 6 19.07 -27.27 6.97
C LEU A 6 20.11 -26.13 6.90
N ASP A 7 20.33 -25.44 8.02
CA ASP A 7 21.32 -24.35 8.12
C ASP A 7 22.75 -24.82 7.88
N ALA A 8 23.13 -25.99 8.41
CA ALA A 8 24.49 -26.51 8.27
C ALA A 8 24.83 -26.95 6.83
N LYS A 9 23.83 -27.30 6.02
CA LYS A 9 24.04 -27.83 4.65
C LYS A 9 23.87 -26.79 3.55
N VAL A 10 22.95 -25.84 3.71
CA VAL A 10 22.57 -24.93 2.62
C VAL A 10 23.41 -23.65 2.63
N VAL A 11 23.74 -23.15 3.82
CA VAL A 11 24.40 -21.84 4.00
C VAL A 11 25.83 -21.79 3.42
N PRO A 12 26.70 -22.81 3.58
CA PRO A 12 28.06 -22.76 3.02
C PRO A 12 28.06 -22.76 1.47
N GLY A 13 27.10 -23.47 0.87
CA GLY A 13 26.98 -23.59 -0.59
C GLY A 13 26.40 -22.33 -1.27
N ALA A 14 25.60 -21.56 -0.54
CA ALA A 14 25.08 -20.27 -1.01
C ALA A 14 26.14 -19.17 -0.92
N ALA A 15 26.88 -19.09 0.21
CA ALA A 15 27.97 -18.14 0.39
C ALA A 15 29.10 -18.33 -0.63
N GLY A 16 29.46 -19.58 -0.94
CA GLY A 16 30.48 -19.90 -1.95
C GLY A 16 30.05 -19.63 -3.40
N ARG A 17 28.74 -19.57 -3.69
CA ARG A 17 28.21 -19.16 -5.00
C ARG A 17 28.16 -17.65 -5.14
N LEU A 18 27.72 -16.95 -4.10
CA LEU A 18 27.67 -15.49 -4.07
C LEU A 18 29.08 -14.87 -4.24
N ARG A 19 30.08 -15.43 -3.54
CA ARG A 19 31.47 -14.97 -3.62
C ARG A 19 32.08 -15.14 -5.02
N ARG A 20 31.83 -16.26 -5.69
CA ARG A 20 32.25 -16.46 -7.10
C ARG A 20 31.57 -15.51 -8.08
N THR A 21 30.35 -15.07 -7.77
CA THR A 21 29.62 -14.12 -8.61
C THR A 21 30.14 -12.69 -8.42
N LEU A 22 30.54 -12.35 -7.19
CA LEU A 22 31.14 -11.05 -6.86
C LEU A 22 32.60 -10.93 -7.33
N ASP A 23 33.41 -11.99 -7.22
CA ASP A 23 34.81 -11.99 -7.67
C ASP A 23 34.93 -11.95 -9.21
N GLY A 24 33.90 -12.38 -9.94
CA GLY A 24 33.83 -12.27 -11.40
C GLY A 24 33.40 -10.88 -11.89
N ALA A 25 32.79 -10.06 -11.03
CA ALA A 25 32.36 -8.70 -11.34
C ALA A 25 33.54 -7.75 -11.10
N ARG A 26 34.38 -7.56 -12.12
CA ARG A 26 35.52 -6.64 -12.10
C ARG A 26 34.99 -5.21 -12.17
N TRP A 27 34.63 -4.61 -11.04
CA TRP A 27 34.26 -3.19 -10.94
C TRP A 27 35.53 -2.34 -10.88
N PRO A 28 35.84 -1.52 -11.90
CA PRO A 28 36.99 -0.64 -11.85
C PRO A 28 36.68 0.57 -10.97
N GLY A 29 37.41 0.71 -9.86
CA GLY A 29 37.84 2.00 -9.33
C GLY A 29 36.83 2.85 -8.56
N LEU A 30 36.17 2.31 -7.53
CA LEU A 30 35.28 3.15 -6.69
C LEU A 30 35.55 3.16 -5.18
N LEU A 31 36.63 2.54 -4.67
CA LEU A 31 36.95 2.65 -3.25
C LEU A 31 38.46 2.80 -3.01
N ASP A 32 38.80 3.90 -2.34
CA ASP A 32 40.14 4.19 -1.84
C ASP A 32 40.57 3.07 -0.85
N PRO A 33 41.79 2.50 -0.97
CA PRO A 33 42.27 1.41 -0.12
C PRO A 33 42.16 1.71 1.39
N SER A 34 42.18 2.99 1.78
CA SER A 34 42.09 3.41 3.18
C SER A 34 40.70 3.18 3.79
N GLU A 35 39.61 3.30 3.01
CA GLU A 35 38.23 3.09 3.47
C GLU A 35 37.90 1.60 3.66
N SER A 36 38.47 0.73 2.82
CA SER A 36 38.32 -0.72 2.92
C SER A 36 38.84 -1.28 4.26
N SER A 37 39.85 -0.63 4.85
CA SER A 37 40.44 -1.00 6.14
C SER A 37 39.62 -0.56 7.36
N ARG A 38 38.77 0.45 7.21
CA ARG A 38 37.84 0.91 8.25
C ARG A 38 36.57 0.06 8.25
N LEU A 39 36.07 -0.28 7.06
CA LEU A 39 34.95 -1.20 6.90
C LEU A 39 35.29 -2.62 7.41
N ARG A 40 36.51 -3.13 7.11
CA ARG A 40 36.97 -4.41 7.67
C ARG A 40 37.03 -4.44 9.20
N ARG A 41 37.46 -3.34 9.82
CA ARG A 41 37.55 -3.24 11.28
C ARG A 41 36.19 -3.10 11.96
N LEU A 42 35.20 -2.55 11.27
CA LEU A 42 33.81 -2.54 11.73
C LEU A 42 33.20 -3.94 11.61
N ASP A 43 33.39 -4.61 10.47
CA ASP A 43 32.85 -5.95 10.19
C ASP A 43 33.39 -7.02 11.17
N GLU A 44 34.69 -7.01 11.49
CA GLU A 44 35.28 -7.92 12.49
C GLU A 44 34.78 -7.66 13.93
N ARG A 45 34.41 -6.41 14.26
CA ARG A 45 33.80 -6.08 15.57
C ARG A 45 32.34 -6.51 15.66
N PHE A 46 31.60 -6.46 14.55
CA PHE A 46 30.20 -6.89 14.51
C PHE A 46 30.04 -8.41 14.46
N LEU A 47 30.96 -9.13 13.83
CA LEU A 47 30.93 -10.59 13.75
C LEU A 47 31.35 -11.29 15.05
N SER A 48 32.08 -10.61 15.94
CA SER A 48 32.53 -11.15 17.23
C SER A 48 31.56 -10.93 18.39
N LEU A 49 30.55 -10.06 18.22
CA LEU A 49 29.53 -9.76 19.22
C LEU A 49 28.19 -10.32 18.74
N GLY A 50 27.77 -11.44 19.33
CA GLY A 50 26.52 -12.11 18.95
C GLY A 50 25.29 -11.18 18.99
N PRO A 51 24.26 -11.47 18.19
CA PRO A 51 23.14 -10.56 17.90
C PRO A 51 22.33 -10.14 19.13
N LEU A 52 22.42 -10.89 20.23
CA LEU A 52 21.71 -10.61 21.49
C LEU A 52 22.49 -9.68 22.44
N SER A 53 23.78 -9.41 22.20
CA SER A 53 24.58 -8.50 23.03
C SER A 53 24.33 -7.02 22.72
N LEU A 54 23.90 -6.71 21.50
CA LEU A 54 23.57 -5.36 21.03
C LEU A 54 22.32 -4.77 21.72
N LEU A 55 21.36 -5.62 22.11
CA LEU A 55 20.14 -5.21 22.79
C LEU A 55 20.35 -4.78 24.26
N ARG A 56 21.51 -5.07 24.85
CA ARG A 56 21.76 -4.84 26.29
C ARG A 56 22.73 -3.68 26.58
N GLY A 57 23.50 -3.23 25.59
CA GLY A 57 24.57 -2.24 25.79
C GLY A 57 24.26 -0.83 25.27
N PHE A 58 23.35 -0.68 24.32
CA PHE A 58 23.11 0.60 23.64
C PHE A 58 21.62 0.79 23.35
N PRO A 59 20.85 1.46 24.24
CA PRO A 59 19.42 1.69 24.04
C PRO A 59 19.13 2.46 22.74
N GLN A 60 20.12 3.20 22.23
CA GLN A 60 20.05 4.00 21.00
C GLN A 60 20.03 3.14 19.71
N LEU A 61 20.58 1.92 19.74
CA LEU A 61 20.52 0.98 18.62
C LEU A 61 19.21 0.19 18.56
N GLY A 62 18.48 0.09 19.68
CA GLY A 62 17.11 -0.42 19.71
C GLY A 62 16.17 0.44 18.87
N TYR A 63 16.34 1.77 18.88
CA TYR A 63 15.56 2.71 18.07
C TYR A 63 15.80 2.56 16.55
N LEU A 64 17.01 2.17 16.12
CA LEU A 64 17.28 1.94 14.69
C LEU A 64 16.71 0.61 14.19
N LEU A 65 16.65 -0.42 15.04
CA LEU A 65 16.03 -1.70 14.67
C LEU A 65 14.50 -1.66 14.74
N ILE A 66 13.92 -0.94 15.70
CA ILE A 66 12.46 -0.71 15.76
C ILE A 66 12.01 0.20 14.61
N GLY A 67 12.81 1.23 14.28
CA GLY A 67 12.61 2.03 13.07
C GLY A 67 12.69 1.21 11.79
N ALA A 68 13.59 0.23 11.69
CA ALA A 68 13.70 -0.66 10.53
C ALA A 68 12.55 -1.68 10.43
N VAL A 69 11.97 -2.11 11.55
CA VAL A 69 10.80 -3.02 11.58
C VAL A 69 9.50 -2.25 11.24
N PHE A 70 9.37 -0.98 11.68
CA PHE A 70 8.27 -0.11 11.23
C PHE A 70 8.42 0.35 9.78
N LEU A 71 9.64 0.54 9.27
CA LEU A 71 9.91 0.79 7.85
C LEU A 71 9.74 -0.44 6.96
N SER A 72 9.75 -1.66 7.51
CA SER A 72 9.43 -2.87 6.74
C SER A 72 7.92 -3.11 6.52
N GLY A 73 7.05 -2.40 7.27
CA GLY A 73 5.60 -2.38 7.04
C GLY A 73 5.15 -1.28 6.05
N THR A 74 6.00 -0.29 5.80
CA THR A 74 5.77 0.83 4.87
C THR A 74 6.92 0.99 3.86
N ALA A 75 7.35 -0.11 3.27
CA ALA A 75 8.18 -0.11 2.08
C ALA A 75 7.40 -0.69 0.90
N VAL A 76 6.33 0.00 0.48
CA VAL A 76 5.81 -0.17 -0.88
C VAL A 76 6.85 0.46 -1.82
N ILE A 77 7.65 -0.44 -2.39
CA ILE A 77 8.47 -0.36 -3.60
C ILE A 77 8.38 0.99 -4.34
N PHE A 78 9.28 1.92 -3.99
CA PHE A 78 9.87 2.82 -4.97
C PHE A 78 11.30 2.34 -5.20
N VAL A 79 11.56 1.78 -6.38
CA VAL A 79 12.81 1.85 -7.17
C VAL A 79 12.71 0.83 -8.31
N ARG A 80 12.39 1.34 -9.51
CA ARG A 80 13.00 0.85 -10.75
C ARG A 80 13.00 1.96 -11.81
N GLY A 81 13.82 2.98 -11.57
CA GLY A 81 14.26 3.94 -12.59
C GLY A 81 15.78 3.98 -12.59
N GLY A 82 16.41 3.41 -13.61
CA GLY A 82 17.86 3.52 -13.80
C GLY A 82 18.28 4.98 -14.05
N PRO A 83 19.57 5.30 -13.89
CA PRO A 83 20.09 6.68 -13.85
C PRO A 83 19.96 7.52 -15.14
N ASP A 84 19.27 7.04 -16.18
CA ASP A 84 19.00 7.79 -17.43
C ASP A 84 17.51 8.11 -17.67
N GLY A 85 16.63 7.81 -16.70
CA GLY A 85 15.20 8.13 -16.80
C GLY A 85 14.89 9.56 -16.34
N ARG A 86 14.92 10.53 -17.26
CA ARG A 86 14.25 11.83 -17.06
C ARG A 86 12.81 11.61 -16.58
N PRO A 87 12.28 12.38 -15.62
CA PRO A 87 10.89 12.29 -15.21
C PRO A 87 10.01 12.79 -16.37
N GLY A 88 9.61 11.85 -17.23
CA GLY A 88 8.50 12.03 -18.16
C GLY A 88 7.23 12.10 -17.34
N SER A 89 6.85 13.32 -17.01
CA SER A 89 5.60 13.70 -16.37
C SER A 89 4.40 12.87 -16.84
N ALA A 90 3.58 12.37 -15.90
CA ALA A 90 2.27 11.79 -16.19
C ALA A 90 1.36 12.77 -16.98
N GLN A 91 1.64 14.09 -16.91
CA GLN A 91 1.07 15.11 -17.80
C GLN A 91 1.36 14.86 -19.30
N GLY A 92 2.49 14.24 -19.65
CA GLY A 92 2.79 13.82 -21.03
C GLY A 92 1.96 12.64 -21.52
N GLN A 93 1.44 11.80 -20.60
CA GLN A 93 0.53 10.69 -20.94
C GLN A 93 -0.93 11.15 -21.00
N ALA A 94 -1.31 12.15 -20.19
CA ALA A 94 -2.60 12.85 -20.33
C ALA A 94 -2.74 13.55 -21.70
N ALA A 95 -1.63 13.99 -22.30
CA ALA A 95 -1.62 14.62 -23.63
C ALA A 95 -1.64 13.62 -24.81
N ALA A 96 -1.50 12.31 -24.56
CA ALA A 96 -1.32 11.29 -25.59
C ALA A 96 -2.54 10.37 -25.75
N GLY A 97 -3.77 10.91 -25.67
CA GLY A 97 -5.01 10.33 -26.23
C GLY A 97 -5.43 8.90 -25.83
N GLY A 98 -4.70 8.23 -24.93
CA GLY A 98 -4.88 6.82 -24.61
C GLY A 98 -5.28 6.59 -23.15
N LEU A 99 -5.89 5.43 -22.90
CA LEU A 99 -6.24 5.03 -21.54
C LEU A 99 -4.98 4.72 -20.70
N PRO A 100 -4.96 5.16 -19.42
CA PRO A 100 -3.77 5.09 -18.58
C PRO A 100 -3.58 3.70 -17.94
N LEU A 101 -2.36 3.46 -17.44
CA LEU A 101 -2.05 2.36 -16.51
C LEU A 101 -2.14 2.79 -15.04
N ALA A 102 -2.03 4.09 -14.78
CA ALA A 102 -2.27 4.70 -13.47
C ALA A 102 -3.72 5.17 -13.36
N LEU A 103 -4.42 4.75 -12.33
CA LEU A 103 -5.81 5.11 -12.03
C LEU A 103 -5.87 5.85 -10.70
N GLY A 104 -6.74 6.86 -10.64
CA GLY A 104 -6.86 7.76 -9.50
C GLY A 104 -6.27 9.14 -9.76
N PRO A 105 -6.74 10.16 -9.03
CA PRO A 105 -6.28 11.53 -9.22
C PRO A 105 -4.86 11.73 -8.68
N VAL A 106 -4.10 12.59 -9.34
CA VAL A 106 -2.74 12.95 -8.91
C VAL A 106 -2.77 14.03 -7.83
N VAL A 107 -1.72 14.09 -7.02
CA VAL A 107 -1.52 15.18 -6.05
C VAL A 107 -1.64 16.55 -6.72
N ASP A 108 -2.26 17.50 -6.01
CA ASP A 108 -2.50 18.87 -6.44
C ASP A 108 -3.42 19.02 -7.67
N SER A 109 -4.08 17.93 -8.11
CA SER A 109 -5.11 18.01 -9.16
C SER A 109 -6.50 18.25 -8.58
N SER A 110 -7.32 19.00 -9.34
CA SER A 110 -8.76 19.12 -9.11
C SER A 110 -9.42 17.77 -9.36
N ILE A 111 -10.15 17.29 -8.36
CA ILE A 111 -10.86 16.01 -8.41
C ILE A 111 -11.95 16.03 -9.49
N ASP A 112 -12.67 17.16 -9.61
CA ASP A 112 -13.74 17.29 -10.58
C ASP A 112 -13.19 17.31 -12.02
N ASP A 113 -12.08 18.04 -12.24
CA ASP A 113 -11.41 18.06 -13.55
C ASP A 113 -10.84 16.67 -13.90
N HIS A 114 -10.33 15.94 -12.91
CA HIS A 114 -9.86 14.57 -13.10
C HIS A 114 -10.98 13.64 -13.59
N PHE A 115 -12.15 13.66 -12.95
CA PHE A 115 -13.28 12.83 -13.38
C PHE A 115 -13.90 13.30 -14.70
N ALA A 116 -13.91 14.61 -14.98
CA ALA A 116 -14.31 15.12 -16.29
C ALA A 116 -13.39 14.58 -17.40
N ALA A 117 -12.07 14.66 -17.21
CA ALA A 117 -11.08 14.12 -18.15
C ALA A 117 -11.16 12.59 -18.27
N ALA A 118 -11.45 11.87 -17.19
CA ALA A 118 -11.66 10.43 -17.22
C ALA A 118 -12.88 10.04 -18.07
N ARG A 119 -13.98 10.79 -17.93
CA ARG A 119 -15.20 10.62 -18.72
C ARG A 119 -14.95 10.86 -20.20
N GLU A 120 -14.23 11.93 -20.56
CA GLU A 120 -13.88 12.21 -21.96
C GLU A 120 -13.06 11.07 -22.58
N ARG A 121 -12.05 10.58 -21.87
CA ARG A 121 -11.25 9.42 -22.29
C ARG A 121 -12.08 8.15 -22.45
N ALA A 122 -13.03 7.92 -21.57
CA ALA A 122 -13.92 6.77 -21.64
C ALA A 122 -14.86 6.83 -22.86
N ILE A 123 -15.42 8.01 -23.15
CA ILE A 123 -16.27 8.24 -24.34
C ILE A 123 -15.48 7.99 -25.62
N ALA A 124 -14.24 8.49 -25.70
CA ALA A 124 -13.35 8.23 -26.83
C ALA A 124 -13.10 6.73 -27.00
N ALA A 125 -12.72 6.03 -25.92
CA ALA A 125 -12.46 4.58 -25.97
C ALA A 125 -13.69 3.75 -26.41
N THR A 126 -14.89 4.15 -25.98
CA THR A 126 -16.13 3.46 -26.36
C THR A 126 -16.54 3.75 -27.79
N SER A 127 -16.19 4.92 -28.32
CA SER A 127 -16.44 5.25 -29.73
C SER A 127 -15.56 4.43 -30.66
N ASP A 128 -14.31 4.17 -30.26
CA ASP A 128 -13.37 3.34 -31.01
C ASP A 128 -13.73 1.85 -30.92
N GLU A 129 -14.19 1.37 -29.76
CA GLU A 129 -14.53 -0.03 -29.51
C GLU A 129 -15.78 -0.18 -28.62
N PRO A 130 -16.99 -0.10 -29.20
CA PRO A 130 -18.24 -0.14 -28.43
C PRO A 130 -18.42 -1.39 -27.57
N ASP A 131 -17.99 -2.55 -28.09
CA ASP A 131 -18.10 -3.85 -27.43
C ASP A 131 -16.82 -4.23 -26.66
N GLY A 132 -15.91 -3.29 -26.48
CA GLY A 132 -14.64 -3.50 -25.77
C GLY A 132 -14.87 -3.80 -24.29
N ARG A 133 -14.11 -4.77 -23.75
CA ARG A 133 -14.09 -5.06 -22.31
C ARG A 133 -12.88 -4.41 -21.65
N PHE A 134 -13.12 -3.74 -20.54
CA PHE A 134 -12.11 -2.97 -19.81
C PHE A 134 -12.12 -3.31 -18.33
N LEU A 135 -10.97 -3.10 -17.68
CA LEU A 135 -10.94 -2.89 -16.24
C LEU A 135 -11.23 -1.41 -15.97
N ALA A 136 -11.90 -1.12 -14.85
CA ALA A 136 -12.16 0.24 -14.42
C ALA A 136 -12.01 0.37 -12.92
N LEU A 137 -11.47 1.50 -12.47
CA LEU A 137 -11.56 1.94 -11.08
C LEU A 137 -12.89 2.69 -10.89
N LEU A 138 -13.71 2.20 -9.96
CA LEU A 138 -14.93 2.85 -9.48
C LEU A 138 -14.59 3.52 -8.15
N SER A 139 -14.61 4.84 -8.13
CA SER A 139 -14.57 5.61 -6.88
C SER A 139 -15.98 5.83 -6.37
N LEU A 140 -16.26 5.47 -5.12
CA LEU A 140 -17.60 5.58 -4.54
C LEU A 140 -17.81 6.94 -3.87
N SER A 141 -19.06 7.41 -3.88
CA SER A 141 -19.47 8.67 -3.25
C SER A 141 -19.51 8.58 -1.72
N ARG A 142 -19.60 7.36 -1.20
CA ARG A 142 -19.53 7.03 0.23
C ARG A 142 -19.03 5.60 0.39
N PRO A 143 -18.54 5.21 1.59
CA PRO A 143 -18.35 3.82 1.90
C PRO A 143 -19.68 3.04 1.79
N VAL A 144 -19.61 1.83 1.23
CA VAL A 144 -20.75 0.91 1.09
C VAL A 144 -20.45 -0.42 1.77
N ALA A 145 -21.51 -1.16 2.10
CA ALA A 145 -21.38 -2.50 2.63
C ALA A 145 -21.06 -3.51 1.51
N PRO A 146 -20.42 -4.65 1.82
CA PRO A 146 -20.15 -5.70 0.83
C PRO A 146 -21.39 -6.15 0.03
N ALA A 147 -22.55 -6.28 0.69
CA ALA A 147 -23.80 -6.67 0.04
C ALA A 147 -24.33 -5.61 -0.94
N GLU A 148 -24.17 -4.32 -0.61
CA GLU A 148 -24.55 -3.22 -1.50
C GLU A 148 -23.63 -3.16 -2.72
N ALA A 149 -22.33 -3.40 -2.53
CA ALA A 149 -21.36 -3.50 -3.62
C ALA A 149 -21.63 -4.71 -4.54
N GLU A 150 -21.99 -5.86 -3.97
CA GLU A 150 -22.38 -7.05 -4.75
C GLU A 150 -23.64 -6.79 -5.57
N GLN A 151 -24.65 -6.16 -4.96
CA GLN A 151 -25.86 -5.76 -5.66
C GLN A 151 -25.56 -4.82 -6.83
N LEU A 152 -24.73 -3.78 -6.62
CA LEU A 152 -24.28 -2.88 -7.68
C LEU A 152 -23.59 -3.65 -8.82
N ALA A 153 -22.72 -4.60 -8.49
CA ALA A 153 -22.01 -5.40 -9.48
C ALA A 153 -22.95 -6.30 -10.28
N THR A 154 -23.81 -7.09 -9.62
CA THR A 154 -24.72 -8.02 -10.29
C THR A 154 -25.74 -7.30 -11.15
N GLN A 155 -26.32 -6.19 -10.68
CA GLN A 155 -27.32 -5.42 -11.44
C GLN A 155 -26.77 -4.81 -12.73
N ASN A 156 -25.46 -4.57 -12.79
CA ASN A 156 -24.80 -3.93 -13.93
C ASN A 156 -23.85 -4.88 -14.67
N GLY A 157 -23.94 -6.19 -14.44
CA GLY A 157 -23.13 -7.20 -15.15
C GLY A 157 -21.62 -7.07 -14.94
N LEU A 158 -21.20 -6.52 -13.79
CA LEU A 158 -19.79 -6.25 -13.48
C LEU A 158 -19.13 -7.46 -12.82
N ILE A 159 -17.86 -7.66 -13.12
CA ILE A 159 -17.01 -8.64 -12.45
C ILE A 159 -16.07 -7.88 -11.52
N VAL A 160 -16.29 -7.97 -10.21
CA VAL A 160 -15.38 -7.36 -9.23
C VAL A 160 -14.04 -8.10 -9.24
N ARG A 161 -12.94 -7.36 -9.34
CA ARG A 161 -11.57 -7.91 -9.39
C ARG A 161 -10.75 -7.54 -8.17
N ARG A 162 -10.97 -6.34 -7.62
CA ARG A 162 -10.36 -5.85 -6.40
C ARG A 162 -11.32 -4.92 -5.69
N VAL A 163 -11.28 -4.88 -4.37
CA VAL A 163 -11.92 -3.84 -3.57
C VAL A 163 -10.91 -3.16 -2.67
N TYR A 164 -11.23 -1.93 -2.26
CA TYR A 164 -10.46 -1.17 -1.29
C TYR A 164 -11.33 -0.93 -0.07
N LEU A 165 -10.83 -1.43 1.06
CA LEU A 165 -11.49 -1.36 2.35
C LEU A 165 -10.83 -0.29 3.21
N ARG A 166 -11.64 0.42 4.00
CA ARG A 166 -11.16 1.22 5.12
C ARG A 166 -12.24 1.20 6.19
N ALA A 167 -11.89 0.70 7.37
CA ALA A 167 -12.83 0.64 8.49
C ALA A 167 -13.18 2.06 8.99
N PRO A 168 -14.41 2.28 9.46
CA PRO A 168 -14.75 3.52 10.14
C PRO A 168 -14.09 3.53 11.53
N VAL A 169 -13.16 4.47 11.74
CA VAL A 169 -12.52 4.72 13.04
C VAL A 169 -12.71 6.17 13.45
N THR A 170 -12.74 6.40 14.75
CA THR A 170 -12.83 7.72 15.39
C THR A 170 -11.49 8.20 15.93
N ALA A 171 -10.58 7.27 16.24
CA ALA A 171 -9.22 7.55 16.65
C ALA A 171 -8.23 7.19 15.51
N GLY A 172 -7.21 8.03 15.34
CA GLY A 172 -6.11 7.75 14.42
C GLY A 172 -6.52 7.68 12.95
N LEU A 173 -5.74 6.95 12.16
CA LEU A 173 -5.99 6.68 10.74
C LEU A 173 -6.27 5.19 10.55
N ALA A 174 -7.37 4.86 9.88
CA ALA A 174 -7.65 3.49 9.49
C ALA A 174 -6.75 3.05 8.34
N GLU A 175 -6.38 1.77 8.35
CA GLU A 175 -5.62 1.13 7.29
C GLU A 175 -6.50 0.97 6.04
N VAL A 176 -5.91 1.24 4.87
CA VAL A 176 -6.51 0.87 3.59
C VAL A 176 -6.08 -0.54 3.22
N VAL A 177 -7.05 -1.45 3.10
CA VAL A 177 -6.79 -2.85 2.77
C VAL A 177 -7.24 -3.14 1.33
N PRO A 178 -6.32 -3.31 0.37
CA PRO A 178 -6.65 -3.80 -0.96
C PRO A 178 -6.91 -5.31 -0.92
N VAL A 179 -8.00 -5.75 -1.54
CA VAL A 179 -8.39 -7.17 -1.55
C VAL A 179 -8.70 -7.63 -2.96
N ASP A 180 -7.92 -8.57 -3.47
CA ASP A 180 -8.19 -9.23 -4.75
C ASP A 180 -9.34 -10.22 -4.61
N VAL A 181 -10.27 -10.17 -5.55
CA VAL A 181 -11.51 -10.96 -5.56
C VAL A 181 -11.53 -11.81 -6.83
N PRO A 182 -10.98 -13.05 -6.79
CA PRO A 182 -10.90 -13.91 -7.97
C PRO A 182 -12.25 -14.57 -8.34
N GLY A 183 -13.28 -14.44 -7.50
CA GLY A 183 -14.61 -15.04 -7.68
C GLY A 183 -15.72 -14.18 -7.08
N ASP A 184 -16.63 -14.78 -6.32
CA ASP A 184 -17.75 -14.07 -5.71
C ASP A 184 -17.29 -13.11 -4.60
N LEU A 185 -17.90 -11.92 -4.57
CA LEU A 185 -17.49 -10.84 -3.68
C LEU A 185 -17.70 -11.19 -2.21
N LEU A 186 -18.91 -11.60 -1.83
CA LEU A 186 -19.22 -11.86 -0.41
C LEU A 186 -18.40 -13.02 0.20
N PRO A 187 -18.31 -14.21 -0.44
CA PRO A 187 -17.46 -15.27 0.08
C PRO A 187 -15.98 -14.88 0.11
N GLY A 188 -15.50 -14.15 -0.91
CA GLY A 188 -14.12 -13.68 -1.00
C GLY A 188 -13.74 -12.74 0.14
N LEU A 189 -14.67 -11.87 0.58
CA LEU A 189 -14.42 -10.91 1.65
C LEU A 189 -14.54 -11.50 3.05
N THR A 190 -15.35 -12.53 3.25
CA THR A 190 -15.59 -13.10 4.59
C THR A 190 -14.29 -13.54 5.27
N ALA A 191 -13.46 -14.32 4.58
CA ALA A 191 -12.19 -14.78 5.12
C ALA A 191 -11.19 -13.64 5.37
N VAL A 192 -11.22 -12.60 4.54
CA VAL A 192 -10.34 -11.44 4.68
C VAL A 192 -10.75 -10.58 5.86
N PHE A 193 -12.05 -10.42 6.09
CA PHE A 193 -12.60 -9.70 7.24
C PHE A 193 -12.22 -10.38 8.55
N GLU A 194 -12.39 -11.71 8.64
CA GLU A 194 -11.99 -12.49 9.81
C GLU A 194 -10.48 -12.39 10.10
N GLN A 195 -9.64 -12.56 9.07
CA GLN A 195 -8.19 -12.45 9.20
C GLN A 195 -7.75 -11.03 9.60
N THR A 196 -8.34 -10.02 8.97
CA THR A 196 -8.03 -8.61 9.28
C THR A 196 -8.45 -8.28 10.70
N ALA A 197 -9.65 -8.70 11.12
CA ALA A 197 -10.10 -8.51 12.49
C ALA A 197 -9.18 -9.18 13.52
N ALA A 198 -8.74 -10.42 13.24
CA ALA A 198 -7.82 -11.14 14.13
C ALA A 198 -6.45 -10.44 14.22
N ARG A 199 -5.89 -9.99 13.09
CA ARG A 199 -4.65 -9.21 13.05
C ARG A 199 -4.78 -7.92 13.86
N LYS A 200 -5.87 -7.18 13.67
CA LYS A 200 -6.10 -5.89 14.34
C LYS A 200 -6.26 -6.00 15.86
N VAL A 201 -6.77 -7.13 16.37
CA VAL A 201 -6.77 -7.42 17.82
C VAL A 201 -5.36 -7.57 18.37
N GLU A 202 -4.46 -8.19 17.61
CA GLU A 202 -3.07 -8.34 18.04
C GLU A 202 -2.35 -6.98 17.98
N GLU A 203 -2.52 -6.23 16.90
CA GLU A 203 -1.99 -4.86 16.77
C GLU A 203 -2.46 -3.96 17.93
N GLN A 204 -3.75 -4.02 18.29
CA GLN A 204 -4.29 -3.31 19.45
C GLN A 204 -3.53 -3.64 20.75
N ARG A 205 -3.25 -4.93 21.01
CA ARG A 205 -2.51 -5.36 22.21
C ARG A 205 -1.07 -4.89 22.18
N GLU A 206 -0.42 -4.97 21.02
CA GLU A 206 0.96 -4.53 20.83
C GLU A 206 1.08 -3.01 21.10
N PHE A 207 0.22 -2.19 20.49
CA PHE A 207 0.20 -0.74 20.72
C PHE A 207 -0.12 -0.38 22.17
N ALA A 208 -1.09 -1.05 22.80
CA ALA A 208 -1.40 -0.85 24.21
C ALA A 208 -0.21 -1.20 25.12
N SER A 209 0.50 -2.29 24.80
CA SER A 209 1.72 -2.68 25.52
C SER A 209 2.82 -1.63 25.35
N LEU A 210 3.04 -1.13 24.14
CA LEU A 210 4.03 -0.07 23.87
C LEU A 210 3.69 1.21 24.64
N ALA A 211 2.44 1.68 24.58
CA ALA A 211 1.97 2.83 25.35
C ALA A 211 2.24 2.64 26.85
N SER A 212 1.92 1.47 27.41
CA SER A 212 2.13 1.20 28.84
C SER A 212 3.61 1.16 29.26
N SER A 213 4.53 0.93 28.32
CA SER A 213 5.97 0.88 28.57
C SER A 213 6.65 2.24 28.61
N ILE A 214 5.97 3.30 28.16
CA ILE A 214 6.49 4.67 28.10
C ILE A 214 6.15 5.38 29.41
N GLU A 215 7.18 5.64 30.22
CA GLU A 215 7.07 6.55 31.37
C GLU A 215 7.23 7.99 30.88
N PRO A 216 6.18 8.84 30.97
CA PRO A 216 6.22 10.17 30.39
C PRO A 216 7.06 11.13 31.24
N THR A 217 8.37 11.19 30.95
CA THR A 217 9.31 12.09 31.64
C THR A 217 9.44 13.45 30.96
N SER A 218 8.96 13.55 29.72
CA SER A 218 8.94 14.77 28.90
C SER A 218 7.61 14.92 28.17
N THR A 219 7.38 16.10 27.57
CA THR A 219 6.22 16.32 26.70
C THR A 219 6.25 15.42 25.47
N ALA A 220 7.44 15.18 24.91
CA ALA A 220 7.61 14.28 23.78
C ALA A 220 7.20 12.83 24.15
N ASP A 221 7.61 12.34 25.33
CA ASP A 221 7.21 11.01 25.80
C ASP A 221 5.68 10.91 25.98
N ALA A 222 5.05 11.97 26.50
CA ALA A 222 3.59 12.04 26.65
C ALA A 222 2.88 12.04 25.28
N GLU A 223 3.40 12.77 24.29
CA GLU A 223 2.90 12.77 22.91
C GLU A 223 3.06 11.40 22.25
N PHE A 224 4.21 10.75 22.41
CA PHE A 224 4.43 9.39 21.90
C PHE A 224 3.50 8.38 22.55
N ARG A 225 3.30 8.46 23.87
CA ARG A 225 2.35 7.59 24.57
C ARG A 225 0.93 7.79 24.06
N ALA A 226 0.50 9.04 23.90
CA ALA A 226 -0.82 9.37 23.39
C ALA A 226 -1.01 8.88 21.93
N ALA A 227 0.03 8.94 21.10
CA ALA A 227 -0.01 8.39 19.75
C ALA A 227 -0.24 6.87 19.77
N TYR A 228 0.51 6.12 20.58
CA TYR A 228 0.30 4.67 20.71
C TYR A 228 -1.06 4.30 21.32
N GLU A 229 -1.57 5.09 22.27
CA GLU A 229 -2.92 4.92 22.81
C GLU A 229 -3.98 5.12 21.70
N ALA A 230 -3.81 6.14 20.85
CA ALA A 230 -4.69 6.39 19.71
C ALA A 230 -4.62 5.27 18.67
N ASP A 231 -3.43 4.75 18.36
CA ASP A 231 -3.24 3.62 17.44
C ASP A 231 -3.84 2.32 17.99
N ALA A 232 -3.70 2.07 19.30
CA ALA A 232 -4.35 0.94 19.97
C ALA A 232 -5.88 1.02 19.88
N GLN A 233 -6.44 2.22 20.09
CA GLN A 233 -7.87 2.44 19.95
C GLN A 233 -8.33 2.24 18.51
N ALA A 234 -7.62 2.83 17.53
CA ALA A 234 -7.90 2.66 16.10
C ALA A 234 -7.92 1.19 15.72
N ALA A 235 -6.88 0.42 16.06
CA ALA A 235 -6.81 -1.01 15.77
C ALA A 235 -7.97 -1.80 16.40
N GLY A 236 -8.39 -1.45 17.62
CA GLY A 236 -9.56 -2.05 18.27
C GLY A 236 -10.88 -1.76 17.53
N GLU A 237 -11.06 -0.53 17.05
CA GLU A 237 -12.22 -0.11 16.27
C GLU A 237 -12.24 -0.79 14.89
N GLU A 238 -11.10 -0.88 14.21
CA GLU A 238 -10.96 -1.62 12.95
C GLU A 238 -11.31 -3.10 13.14
N ALA A 239 -10.79 -3.73 14.20
CA ALA A 239 -11.12 -5.11 14.52
C ALA A 239 -12.62 -5.32 14.75
N ALA A 240 -13.27 -4.40 15.46
CA ALA A 240 -14.72 -4.45 15.70
C ALA A 240 -15.51 -4.26 14.40
N ALA A 241 -15.09 -3.31 13.55
CA ALA A 241 -15.73 -3.05 12.26
C ALA A 241 -15.71 -4.28 11.36
N TYR A 242 -14.56 -4.95 11.20
CA TYR A 242 -14.44 -6.12 10.32
C TYR A 242 -15.12 -7.39 10.85
N ARG A 243 -15.52 -7.45 12.13
CA ARG A 243 -16.31 -8.57 12.68
C ARG A 243 -17.79 -8.50 12.34
N THR A 244 -18.27 -7.37 11.84
CA THR A 244 -19.67 -7.12 11.55
C THR A 244 -19.83 -6.57 10.13
N PRO A 245 -21.04 -6.56 9.54
CA PRO A 245 -21.26 -5.92 8.25
C PRO A 245 -20.96 -4.41 8.31
N CYS A 246 -19.76 -4.00 7.90
CA CYS A 246 -19.36 -2.59 7.85
C CYS A 246 -19.64 -1.95 6.48
N ALA A 247 -19.96 -0.66 6.48
CA ALA A 247 -19.86 0.19 5.31
C ALA A 247 -18.40 0.66 5.17
N CYS A 248 -17.56 -0.19 4.59
CA CYS A 248 -16.10 -0.05 4.62
C CYS A 248 -15.47 -0.14 3.22
N LEU A 249 -16.23 -0.50 2.17
CA LEU A 249 -15.73 -0.49 0.80
C LEU A 249 -15.88 0.93 0.25
N PHE A 250 -14.79 1.54 -0.21
CA PHE A 250 -14.84 2.92 -0.75
C PHE A 250 -14.42 3.01 -2.23
N ALA A 251 -13.81 1.96 -2.78
CA ALA A 251 -13.52 1.86 -4.20
C ALA A 251 -13.48 0.40 -4.66
N LEU A 252 -13.71 0.17 -5.95
CA LEU A 252 -13.64 -1.16 -6.59
C LEU A 252 -12.88 -1.09 -7.90
N VAL A 253 -12.13 -2.15 -8.23
CA VAL A 253 -11.74 -2.43 -9.61
C VAL A 253 -12.69 -3.48 -10.16
N VAL A 254 -13.35 -3.16 -11.27
CA VAL A 254 -14.31 -4.05 -11.91
C VAL A 254 -13.94 -4.27 -13.37
N GLY A 255 -14.35 -5.41 -13.91
CA GLY A 255 -14.32 -5.70 -15.34
C GLY A 255 -15.72 -5.66 -15.93
N GLY A 256 -15.89 -5.02 -17.09
CA GLY A 256 -17.18 -4.90 -17.76
C GLY A 256 -17.04 -4.44 -19.21
N GLU A 257 -18.17 -4.28 -19.89
CA GLU A 257 -18.25 -3.66 -21.22
C GLU A 257 -18.14 -2.13 -21.10
N ALA A 258 -17.49 -1.49 -22.07
CA ALA A 258 -17.19 -0.07 -22.03
C ALA A 258 -18.43 0.81 -21.81
N ALA A 259 -19.51 0.55 -22.56
CA ALA A 259 -20.77 1.27 -22.44
C ALA A 259 -21.36 1.17 -21.03
N GLY A 260 -21.47 -0.05 -20.50
CA GLY A 260 -22.00 -0.30 -19.16
C GLY A 260 -21.14 0.37 -18.07
N LEU A 261 -19.81 0.34 -18.21
CA LEU A 261 -18.90 0.99 -17.25
C LEU A 261 -19.07 2.51 -17.21
N ILE A 262 -19.33 3.17 -18.35
CA ILE A 262 -19.54 4.63 -18.40
C ILE A 262 -20.88 5.02 -17.77
N GLU A 263 -21.92 4.22 -17.97
CA GLU A 263 -23.24 4.47 -17.40
C GLU A 263 -23.22 4.44 -15.87
N LEU A 264 -22.30 3.68 -15.25
CA LEU A 264 -22.14 3.65 -13.80
C LEU A 264 -21.87 5.03 -13.20
N ALA A 265 -21.21 5.94 -13.92
CA ALA A 265 -20.91 7.28 -13.42
C ALA A 265 -22.18 8.14 -13.18
N ALA A 266 -23.34 7.72 -13.70
CA ALA A 266 -24.62 8.37 -13.43
C ALA A 266 -25.33 7.81 -12.18
N LEU A 267 -24.84 6.73 -11.59
CA LEU A 267 -25.46 6.09 -10.43
C LEU A 267 -25.10 6.85 -9.14
N PRO A 268 -26.06 7.13 -8.24
CA PRO A 268 -25.81 7.86 -6.99
C PRO A 268 -24.63 7.36 -6.12
N PRO A 269 -24.41 6.04 -5.94
CA PRO A 269 -23.28 5.57 -5.13
C PRO A 269 -21.91 5.72 -5.81
N VAL A 270 -21.85 6.02 -7.11
CA VAL A 270 -20.62 6.13 -7.89
C VAL A 270 -20.25 7.59 -8.06
N ARG A 271 -19.05 7.95 -7.62
CA ARG A 271 -18.51 9.30 -7.76
C ARG A 271 -17.81 9.50 -9.11
N GLY A 272 -17.16 8.46 -9.60
CA GLY A 272 -16.45 8.51 -10.85
C GLY A 272 -15.95 7.14 -11.29
N VAL A 273 -15.71 7.02 -12.59
CA VAL A 273 -15.25 5.80 -13.25
C VAL A 273 -14.03 6.15 -14.10
N GLU A 274 -12.97 5.37 -13.95
CA GLU A 274 -11.74 5.51 -14.72
C GLU A 274 -11.43 4.20 -15.43
N LEU A 275 -11.51 4.20 -16.77
CA LEU A 275 -11.15 3.03 -17.57
C LEU A 275 -9.63 2.86 -17.60
N ALA A 276 -9.18 1.65 -17.33
CA ALA A 276 -7.81 1.22 -17.55
C ALA A 276 -7.54 0.99 -19.04
N ARG A 277 -6.25 0.99 -19.40
CA ARG A 277 -5.83 0.53 -20.73
C ARG A 277 -6.42 -0.83 -21.10
N ARG A 278 -6.85 -0.99 -22.34
CA ARG A 278 -7.32 -2.27 -22.89
C ARG A 278 -6.28 -3.37 -22.68
N GLY A 279 -6.74 -4.55 -22.24
CA GLY A 279 -5.87 -5.69 -21.98
C GLY A 279 -4.91 -5.51 -20.81
N ALA A 280 -5.08 -4.46 -20.00
CA ALA A 280 -4.33 -4.33 -18.77
C ALA A 280 -4.73 -5.45 -17.79
N GLU A 281 -3.71 -6.08 -17.23
CA GLU A 281 -3.86 -7.00 -16.11
C GLU A 281 -3.97 -6.20 -14.81
N LEU A 282 -4.75 -6.70 -13.83
CA LEU A 282 -4.93 -6.04 -12.54
C LEU A 282 -3.59 -5.74 -11.84
N THR A 283 -2.62 -6.64 -11.97
CA THR A 283 -1.27 -6.52 -11.37
C THR A 283 -0.38 -5.48 -12.05
N ALA A 284 -0.73 -5.04 -13.25
CA ALA A 284 0.00 -4.01 -13.99
C ALA A 284 -0.56 -2.60 -13.75
N LEU A 285 -1.67 -2.48 -13.02
CA LEU A 285 -2.29 -1.20 -12.71
C LEU A 285 -1.66 -0.57 -11.46
N ASP A 286 -1.32 0.70 -11.58
CA ASP A 286 -1.02 1.56 -10.43
C ASP A 286 -2.32 2.25 -10.01
N ILE A 287 -2.80 2.00 -8.80
CA ILE A 287 -4.15 2.39 -8.41
C ILE A 287 -4.09 3.17 -7.10
N LEU A 288 -4.50 4.43 -7.16
CA LEU A 288 -4.65 5.32 -6.02
C LEU A 288 -6.13 5.66 -5.85
N PRO A 289 -6.91 4.84 -5.11
CA PRO A 289 -8.34 5.06 -4.98
C PRO A 289 -8.62 6.37 -4.22
N LEU A 290 -9.60 7.14 -4.69
CA LEU A 290 -9.98 8.39 -4.05
C LEU A 290 -10.88 8.11 -2.83
N PHE A 291 -10.53 8.70 -1.68
CA PHE A 291 -11.40 8.64 -0.51
C PHE A 291 -12.68 9.47 -0.70
N PRO A 292 -13.85 8.96 -0.28
CA PRO A 292 -15.13 9.64 -0.48
C PRO A 292 -15.19 11.05 0.11
N GLU A 293 -14.56 11.28 1.27
CA GLU A 293 -14.55 12.56 1.96
C GLU A 293 -13.63 13.63 1.34
N LEU A 294 -12.72 13.25 0.45
CA LEU A 294 -11.83 14.22 -0.22
C LEU A 294 -12.60 14.98 -1.29
N THR A 295 -12.62 16.31 -1.24
CA THR A 295 -13.29 17.17 -2.23
C THR A 295 -12.36 18.31 -2.65
N GLY A 296 -12.60 18.88 -3.84
CA GLY A 296 -11.77 19.97 -4.36
C GLY A 296 -10.45 19.45 -4.94
N VAL A 297 -9.34 19.70 -4.26
CA VAL A 297 -7.99 19.38 -4.74
C VAL A 297 -7.39 18.24 -3.93
N VAL A 298 -6.71 17.29 -4.60
CA VAL A 298 -6.00 16.21 -3.91
C VAL A 298 -4.85 16.80 -3.08
N PRO A 299 -4.82 16.59 -1.76
CA PRO A 299 -3.80 17.18 -0.91
C PRO A 299 -2.42 16.59 -1.20
N ALA A 300 -1.39 17.44 -1.13
CA ALA A 300 -0.02 16.97 -1.04
C ALA A 300 0.21 16.19 0.26
N PRO A 301 1.08 15.15 0.25
CA PRO A 301 1.49 14.48 1.48
C PRO A 301 2.01 15.51 2.48
N ALA A 302 1.60 15.39 3.74
CA ALA A 302 2.11 16.26 4.78
C ALA A 302 3.65 16.13 4.85
N PRO A 303 4.41 17.24 4.93
CA PRO A 303 5.85 17.17 5.09
C PRO A 303 6.18 16.47 6.42
N ALA A 304 7.17 15.59 6.40
CA ALA A 304 7.64 14.94 7.63
C ALA A 304 8.02 15.99 8.68
N PRO A 305 7.70 15.77 9.97
CA PRO A 305 8.08 16.69 11.03
C PRO A 305 9.60 16.83 11.03
N ARG A 306 10.09 18.07 10.89
CA ARG A 306 11.52 18.35 11.03
C ARG A 306 11.85 18.28 12.52
N GLY A 307 12.66 17.31 12.92
CA GLY A 307 13.22 17.27 14.27
C GLY A 307 13.98 18.57 14.54
N SER A 308 13.56 19.29 15.58
CA SER A 308 14.22 20.46 16.15
C SER A 308 15.14 20.09 17.29
#